data_AF-A0A952RPN4-F1
#
_entry.id   AF-A0A952RPN4-F1
#
_cell.length_a   1.000
_cell.length_b   1.000
_cell.length_c   1.000
_cell.angle_alpha   90.00
_cell.angle_beta   90.00
_cell.angle_gamma   90.00
#
_symmetry.space_group_name_H-M   'P 1'
#
loop_
_entity.id
_entity.type
_entity.pdbx_description
1 polymer ?
#
loop_
_entity_poly.entity_id
_entity_poly.type
_entity_poly.pdbx_seq_one_letter_code
_entity_poly.pdbx_strand_id
1 'polypeptide(L)'
;MKEGRALADQKREADAFERFKKAYSVYPTANILFAMATSEQVLGKSVDAIRHFRQAMKMPTLHPNNLQKGKSYVAELEAKLARLSVKAPAGAALSIDGARYEGALDEPIDVEPGNHTLEATLGEKHATTKVAAVAGKEESVTITFPTDAPAPPPPPPSTTLPPSEPEPRSDRALYFVAGGLGLGAIAGAVVGVVFHGQATSAVDDARALPALDCRSSASPDCERARQLRDDRDSAGNLAGASFIAAGALAAGAGVVLFLALRGHRDAATLSPRIAPGLGGGALRLSF
;
A
#
# COMPACT_ATOMS: atom_id res chain seq x y z
N MET A 1 31.00 14.45 -19.03
CA MET A 1 30.88 15.23 -17.78
C MET A 1 30.65 16.72 -17.94
N LYS A 2 31.51 17.49 -18.64
CA LYS A 2 31.29 18.94 -18.82
C LYS A 2 29.95 19.26 -19.50
N GLU A 3 29.64 18.56 -20.58
CA GLU A 3 28.38 18.72 -21.31
C GLU A 3 27.15 18.39 -20.44
N GLY A 4 27.18 17.26 -19.72
CA GLY A 4 26.08 16.89 -18.82
C GLY A 4 25.82 17.93 -17.73
N ARG A 5 26.87 18.52 -17.15
CA ARG A 5 26.72 19.63 -16.19
C ARG A 5 26.10 20.87 -16.82
N ALA A 6 26.55 21.26 -18.00
CA ALA A 6 25.98 22.42 -18.71
C ALA A 6 24.48 22.23 -19.04
N LEU A 7 24.05 20.99 -19.31
CA LEU A 7 22.64 20.66 -19.52
C LEU A 7 21.82 20.73 -18.21
N ALA A 8 22.37 20.22 -17.11
CA ALA A 8 21.76 20.33 -15.78
C ALA A 8 21.60 21.80 -15.36
N ASP A 9 22.63 22.63 -15.58
CA ASP A 9 22.58 24.08 -15.30
C ASP A 9 21.48 24.81 -16.11
N GLN A 10 21.14 24.26 -17.29
CA GLN A 10 20.03 24.74 -18.14
C GLN A 10 18.67 24.12 -17.79
N LYS A 11 18.55 23.40 -16.67
CA LYS A 11 17.35 22.64 -16.26
C LYS A 11 16.93 21.54 -17.23
N ARG A 12 17.84 21.09 -18.10
CA ARG A 12 17.60 20.00 -19.08
C ARG A 12 18.06 18.66 -18.51
N GLU A 13 17.43 18.24 -17.41
CA GLU A 13 17.93 17.10 -16.62
C GLU A 13 17.84 15.76 -17.33
N ALA A 14 16.84 15.55 -18.18
CA ALA A 14 16.76 14.32 -18.99
C ALA A 14 17.97 14.21 -19.95
N ASP A 15 18.34 15.31 -20.60
CA ASP A 15 19.51 15.34 -21.48
C ASP A 15 20.81 15.20 -20.68
N ALA A 16 20.89 15.84 -19.52
CA ALA A 16 22.02 15.73 -18.61
C ALA A 16 22.25 14.29 -18.16
N PHE A 17 21.17 13.60 -17.76
CA PHE A 17 21.18 12.20 -17.36
C PHE A 17 21.74 11.30 -18.47
N GLU A 18 21.28 11.44 -19.71
CA GLU A 18 21.79 10.65 -20.84
C GLU A 18 23.28 10.91 -21.10
N ARG A 19 23.74 12.16 -20.95
CA ARG A 19 25.17 12.48 -21.06
C ARG A 19 25.99 11.91 -19.91
N PHE A 20 25.46 11.87 -18.69
CA PHE A 20 26.13 11.24 -17.55
C PHE A 20 26.17 9.73 -17.69
N LYS A 21 25.08 9.10 -18.12
CA LYS A 21 25.00 7.67 -18.42
C LYS A 21 26.02 7.25 -19.48
N LYS A 22 26.12 8.00 -20.58
CA LYS A 22 27.15 7.77 -21.62
C LYS A 22 28.57 7.99 -21.09
N ALA A 23 28.78 8.98 -20.20
CA ALA A 23 30.08 9.18 -19.58
C ALA A 23 30.44 8.02 -18.64
N TYR A 24 29.47 7.51 -17.87
CA TYR A 24 29.65 6.42 -16.94
C TYR A 24 29.97 5.09 -17.64
N SER A 25 29.32 4.81 -18.78
CA SER A 25 29.61 3.59 -19.56
C SER A 25 31.03 3.56 -20.12
N VAL A 26 31.65 4.72 -20.35
CA VAL A 26 33.04 4.83 -20.80
C VAL A 26 34.02 4.89 -19.62
N TYR A 27 33.66 5.61 -18.56
CA TYR A 27 34.52 5.82 -17.39
C TYR A 27 33.72 5.74 -16.08
N PRO A 28 33.54 4.53 -15.50
CA PRO A 28 32.74 4.33 -14.31
C PRO A 28 33.43 4.91 -13.07
N THR A 29 32.97 6.07 -12.59
CA THR A 29 33.52 6.70 -11.37
C THR A 29 32.44 7.21 -10.44
N ALA A 30 32.79 7.34 -9.15
CA ALA A 30 31.85 7.72 -8.10
C ALA A 30 31.17 9.07 -8.35
N ASN A 31 31.92 10.07 -8.83
CA ASN A 31 31.37 11.41 -9.09
C ASN A 31 30.47 11.46 -10.33
N ILE A 32 30.67 10.56 -11.30
CA ILE A 32 29.77 10.44 -12.45
C ILE A 32 28.47 9.76 -12.03
N LEU A 33 28.57 8.70 -11.23
CA LEU A 33 27.41 8.02 -10.65
C LEU A 33 26.59 8.94 -9.75
N PHE A 34 27.26 9.76 -8.93
CA PHE A 34 26.60 10.78 -8.11
C PHE A 34 25.85 11.82 -8.95
N ALA A 35 26.42 12.24 -10.09
CA ALA A 35 25.75 13.15 -11.01
C ALA A 35 24.52 12.50 -11.67
N MET A 36 24.60 11.22 -12.04
CA MET A 36 23.45 10.45 -12.52
C MET A 36 22.33 10.40 -11.47
N ALA A 37 22.68 10.05 -10.23
CA ALA A 37 21.74 10.00 -9.11
C ALA A 37 21.06 11.35 -8.84
N THR A 38 21.81 12.45 -8.98
CA THR A 38 21.27 13.80 -8.84
C THR A 38 20.23 14.10 -9.92
N SER A 39 20.54 13.81 -11.20
CA SER A 39 19.57 13.99 -12.28
C SER A 39 18.36 13.06 -12.14
N GLU A 40 18.54 11.82 -11.70
CA GLU A 40 17.44 10.89 -11.40
C GLU A 40 16.50 11.45 -10.33
N GLN A 41 17.04 12.00 -9.24
CA GLN A 41 16.24 12.62 -8.19
C GLN A 41 15.42 13.80 -8.72
N VAL A 42 16.01 14.68 -9.55
CA VAL A 42 15.29 15.82 -10.14
C VAL A 42 14.21 15.36 -11.12
N LEU A 43 14.44 14.24 -11.81
CA LEU A 43 13.46 13.61 -12.71
C LEU A 43 12.38 12.81 -11.97
N GLY A 44 12.41 12.74 -10.63
CA GLY A 44 11.46 11.98 -9.83
C GLY A 44 11.69 10.46 -9.83
N LYS A 45 12.83 9.98 -10.33
CA LYS A 45 13.21 8.56 -10.34
C LYS A 45 13.83 8.18 -8.99
N SER A 46 13.05 8.30 -7.92
CA SER A 46 13.53 8.25 -6.54
C SER A 46 14.21 6.93 -6.18
N VAL A 47 13.64 5.78 -6.62
CA VAL A 47 14.21 4.45 -6.39
C VAL A 47 15.57 4.27 -7.08
N ASP A 48 15.74 4.76 -8.30
CA ASP A 48 17.03 4.71 -9.00
C ASP A 48 18.06 5.64 -8.34
N ALA A 49 17.63 6.86 -7.98
CA ALA A 49 18.47 7.86 -7.37
C ALA A 49 19.06 7.37 -6.04
N ILE A 50 18.25 6.83 -5.13
CA ILE A 50 18.73 6.37 -3.82
C ILE A 50 19.74 5.22 -3.96
N ARG A 51 19.48 4.30 -4.89
CA ARG A 51 20.37 3.17 -5.21
C ARG A 51 21.72 3.67 -5.72
N HIS A 52 21.73 4.60 -6.69
CA HIS A 52 22.97 5.16 -7.20
C HIS A 52 23.71 6.06 -6.21
N PHE A 53 23.00 6.82 -5.34
CA PHE A 53 23.64 7.57 -4.26
C PHE A 53 24.36 6.64 -3.28
N ARG A 54 23.69 5.60 -2.78
CA ARG A 54 24.30 4.62 -1.87
C ARG A 54 25.50 3.92 -2.53
N GLN A 55 25.38 3.53 -3.80
CA GLN A 55 26.49 2.93 -4.53
C GLN A 55 27.67 3.91 -4.69
N ALA A 56 27.43 5.17 -5.05
CA ALA A 56 28.48 6.17 -5.18
C ALA A 56 29.21 6.43 -3.85
N MET A 57 28.47 6.44 -2.72
CA MET A 57 29.05 6.63 -1.38
C MET A 57 29.88 5.44 -0.90
N LYS A 58 29.61 4.22 -1.39
CA LYS A 58 30.46 3.04 -1.13
C LYS A 58 31.80 3.11 -1.87
N MET A 59 31.95 3.99 -2.87
CA MET A 59 33.18 4.12 -3.65
C MET A 59 34.17 5.12 -3.00
N PRO A 60 35.45 4.75 -2.80
CA PRO A 60 36.43 5.59 -2.10
C PRO A 60 36.85 6.85 -2.86
N THR A 61 36.52 6.94 -4.16
CA THR A 61 36.86 8.05 -5.05
C THR A 61 35.81 9.17 -5.05
N LEU A 62 34.74 9.04 -4.25
CA LEU A 62 33.72 10.07 -4.13
C LEU A 62 34.31 11.31 -3.43
N HIS A 63 34.07 12.49 -4.02
CA HIS A 63 34.54 13.73 -3.41
C HIS A 63 33.88 13.96 -2.04
N PRO A 64 34.60 14.41 -0.99
CA PRO A 64 34.05 14.56 0.36
C PRO A 64 32.78 15.42 0.44
N ASN A 65 32.72 16.52 -0.31
CA ASN A 65 31.50 17.35 -0.39
C ASN A 65 30.30 16.58 -0.96
N ASN A 66 30.52 15.69 -1.94
CA ASN A 66 29.46 14.86 -2.50
C ASN A 66 29.06 13.75 -1.53
N LEU A 67 29.99 13.21 -0.73
CA LEU A 67 29.66 12.28 0.34
C LEU A 67 28.72 12.92 1.36
N GLN A 68 28.98 14.16 1.78
CA GLN A 68 28.10 14.87 2.72
C GLN A 68 26.72 15.16 2.11
N LYS A 69 26.66 15.65 0.86
CA LYS A 69 25.39 15.86 0.15
C LYS A 69 24.62 14.56 -0.06
N GLY A 70 25.30 13.48 -0.40
CA GLY A 70 24.72 12.15 -0.60
C GLY A 70 24.01 11.63 0.63
N LYS A 71 24.58 11.84 1.83
CA LYS A 71 23.91 11.48 3.10
C LYS A 71 22.58 12.23 3.25
N SER A 72 22.55 13.52 2.95
CA SER A 72 21.32 14.33 3.01
C SER A 72 20.30 13.90 1.96
N TYR A 73 20.71 13.64 0.71
CA TYR A 73 19.81 13.17 -0.34
C TYR A 73 19.24 11.78 -0.06
N VAL A 74 20.05 10.87 0.48
CA VAL A 74 19.56 9.55 0.91
C VAL A 74 18.53 9.70 2.02
N ALA A 75 18.79 10.51 3.06
CA ALA A 75 17.82 10.73 4.13
C ALA A 75 16.49 11.33 3.63
N GLU A 76 16.55 12.26 2.67
CA GLU A 76 15.37 12.83 2.03
C GLU A 76 14.57 11.77 1.24
N LEU A 77 15.27 10.92 0.48
CA LEU A 77 14.65 9.86 -0.31
C LEU A 77 14.08 8.75 0.58
N GLU A 78 14.75 8.38 1.68
CA GLU A 78 14.26 7.41 2.66
C GLU A 78 12.95 7.84 3.34
N ALA A 79 12.76 9.15 3.53
CA ALA A 79 11.51 9.69 4.08
C ALA A 79 10.35 9.62 3.07
N LYS A 80 10.64 9.60 1.77
CA LYS A 80 9.63 9.59 0.69
C LYS A 80 9.35 8.19 0.16
N LEU A 81 10.33 7.30 0.16
CA LEU A 81 10.23 5.93 -0.32
C LEU A 81 9.70 5.00 0.77
N ALA A 82 9.13 3.88 0.35
CA ALA A 82 8.81 2.77 1.23
C ALA A 82 9.88 1.69 1.11
N ARG A 83 10.05 0.87 2.16
CA ARG A 83 11.01 -0.24 2.16
C ARG A 83 10.28 -1.57 2.33
N LEU A 84 10.65 -2.57 1.54
CA LEU A 84 10.10 -3.92 1.61
C LEU A 84 11.18 -4.91 2.06
N SER A 85 10.99 -5.49 3.23
CA SER A 85 11.82 -6.61 3.71
C SER A 85 11.20 -7.92 3.23
N VAL A 86 11.67 -8.43 2.09
CA VAL A 86 11.10 -9.62 1.44
C VAL A 86 11.88 -10.87 1.83
N LYS A 87 11.22 -11.81 2.50
CA LYS A 87 11.78 -13.14 2.78
C LYS A 87 11.21 -14.16 1.81
N ALA A 88 12.07 -14.73 0.98
CA ALA A 88 11.74 -15.83 0.08
C ALA A 88 12.73 -16.99 0.24
N PRO A 89 12.32 -18.23 -0.07
CA PRO A 89 13.21 -19.38 -0.12
C PRO A 89 14.39 -19.17 -1.10
N ALA A 90 15.54 -19.77 -0.77
CA ALA A 90 16.72 -19.71 -1.63
C ALA A 90 16.41 -20.26 -3.03
N GLY A 91 16.88 -19.57 -4.07
CA GLY A 91 16.65 -19.92 -5.47
C GLY A 91 15.32 -19.43 -6.06
N ALA A 92 14.48 -18.75 -5.27
CA ALA A 92 13.29 -18.10 -5.80
C ALA A 92 13.66 -16.86 -6.63
N ALA A 93 13.12 -16.76 -7.84
CA ALA A 93 13.19 -15.57 -8.67
C ALA A 93 12.07 -14.61 -8.27
N LEU A 94 12.41 -13.38 -7.87
CA LEU A 94 11.46 -12.35 -7.48
C LEU A 94 11.24 -11.36 -8.64
N SER A 95 10.00 -10.92 -8.80
CA SER A 95 9.59 -9.79 -9.63
C SER A 95 8.74 -8.84 -8.78
N ILE A 96 8.92 -7.53 -8.98
CA ILE A 96 8.16 -6.47 -8.32
C ILE A 96 7.50 -5.66 -9.43
N ASP A 97 6.17 -5.60 -9.44
CA ASP A 97 5.36 -4.93 -10.47
C ASP A 97 5.70 -5.36 -11.90
N GLY A 98 6.01 -6.65 -12.06
CA GLY A 98 6.39 -7.25 -13.34
C GLY A 98 7.85 -7.03 -13.75
N ALA A 99 8.63 -6.23 -13.01
CA ALA A 99 10.07 -6.07 -13.24
C ALA A 99 10.85 -7.11 -12.42
N ARG A 100 11.76 -7.84 -13.08
CA ARG A 100 12.62 -8.83 -12.41
C ARG A 100 13.54 -8.12 -11.40
N TYR A 101 13.54 -8.60 -10.16
CA TYR A 101 14.46 -8.15 -9.13
C TYR A 101 15.70 -9.06 -9.12
N GLU A 102 16.88 -8.47 -9.28
CA GLU A 102 18.17 -9.19 -9.33
C GLU A 102 19.05 -8.95 -8.09
N GLY A 103 18.57 -8.15 -7.13
CA GLY A 103 19.28 -7.89 -5.89
C GLY A 103 19.21 -9.04 -4.89
N ALA A 104 20.01 -8.94 -3.84
CA ALA A 104 19.93 -9.85 -2.70
C ALA A 104 18.73 -9.46 -1.82
N LEU A 105 18.06 -10.46 -1.23
CA LEU A 105 16.87 -10.29 -0.38
C LEU A 105 17.20 -10.09 1.11
N ASP A 106 18.48 -9.93 1.44
CA ASP A 106 18.98 -9.67 2.79
C ASP A 106 18.87 -8.19 3.19
N GLU A 107 18.93 -7.28 2.21
CA GLU A 107 18.68 -5.85 2.40
C GLU A 107 17.22 -5.49 2.05
N PRO A 108 16.59 -4.55 2.78
CA PRO A 108 15.29 -4.02 2.41
C PRO A 108 15.32 -3.37 1.02
N ILE A 109 14.26 -3.62 0.23
CA ILE A 109 14.11 -3.12 -1.13
C ILE A 109 13.36 -1.79 -1.10
N ASP A 110 13.96 -0.71 -1.61
CA ASP A 110 13.25 0.57 -1.74
C ASP A 110 12.26 0.50 -2.92
N VAL A 111 11.02 0.92 -2.66
CA VAL A 111 9.94 1.01 -3.64
C VAL A 111 9.22 2.36 -3.49
N GLU A 112 8.53 2.78 -4.54
CA GLU A 112 7.62 3.93 -4.45
C GLU A 112 6.50 3.66 -3.42
N PRO A 113 5.89 4.68 -2.80
CA PRO A 113 4.72 4.46 -1.97
C PRO A 113 3.52 4.01 -2.81
N GLY A 114 2.76 3.03 -2.32
CA GLY A 114 1.57 2.54 -3.02
C GLY A 114 1.39 1.03 -2.95
N ASN A 115 0.55 0.49 -3.81
CA ASN A 115 0.32 -0.95 -3.88
C ASN A 115 1.31 -1.58 -4.85
N HIS A 116 2.11 -2.51 -4.35
CA HIS A 116 3.05 -3.29 -5.15
C HIS A 116 2.60 -4.74 -5.24
N THR A 117 2.83 -5.36 -6.39
CA THR A 117 2.62 -6.79 -6.61
C THR A 117 3.96 -7.49 -6.65
N LEU A 118 4.22 -8.35 -5.66
CA LEU A 118 5.39 -9.20 -5.61
C LEU A 118 5.04 -10.57 -6.18
N GLU A 119 5.82 -11.03 -7.14
CA GLU A 119 5.69 -12.34 -7.75
C GLU A 119 6.98 -13.11 -7.53
N ALA A 120 6.90 -14.28 -6.92
CA ALA A 120 8.04 -15.16 -6.77
C ALA A 120 7.81 -16.46 -7.54
N THR A 121 8.88 -16.97 -8.14
CA THR A 121 8.88 -18.24 -8.85
C THR A 121 10.00 -19.12 -8.34
N LEU A 122 9.68 -20.35 -7.93
CA LEU A 122 10.64 -21.36 -7.47
C LEU A 122 10.40 -22.66 -8.25
N GLY A 123 11.20 -22.89 -9.30
CA GLY A 123 10.94 -23.98 -10.24
C GLY A 123 9.60 -23.79 -10.96
N GLU A 124 8.69 -24.75 -10.82
CA GLU A 124 7.32 -24.69 -11.38
C GLU A 124 6.30 -24.01 -10.45
N LYS A 125 6.72 -23.63 -9.24
CA LYS A 125 5.83 -23.01 -8.25
C LYS A 125 5.84 -21.50 -8.40
N HIS A 126 4.65 -20.90 -8.37
CA HIS A 126 4.47 -19.46 -8.38
C HIS A 126 3.72 -19.01 -7.13
N ALA A 127 4.10 -17.85 -6.60
CA ALA A 127 3.42 -17.18 -5.51
C ALA A 127 3.29 -15.70 -5.84
N THR A 128 2.09 -15.14 -5.64
CA THR A 128 1.82 -13.70 -5.84
C THR A 128 1.32 -13.11 -4.53
N THR A 129 1.91 -12.00 -4.11
CA THR A 129 1.54 -11.29 -2.87
C THR A 129 1.41 -9.80 -3.17
N LYS A 130 0.31 -9.20 -2.74
CA LYS A 130 0.09 -7.75 -2.83
C LYS A 130 0.44 -7.10 -1.51
N VAL A 131 1.19 -6.00 -1.57
CA VAL A 131 1.66 -5.28 -0.38
C VAL A 131 1.39 -3.80 -0.57
N ALA A 132 0.84 -3.17 0.46
CA ALA A 132 0.67 -1.73 0.52
C ALA A 132 1.91 -1.13 1.20
N ALA A 133 2.75 -0.47 0.41
CA ALA A 133 3.98 0.16 0.85
C ALA A 133 3.69 1.61 1.28
N VAL A 134 4.08 1.97 2.49
CA VAL A 134 3.85 3.30 3.08
C VAL A 134 5.17 4.07 3.14
N ALA A 135 5.17 5.32 2.69
CA ALA A 135 6.34 6.19 2.73
C ALA A 135 6.97 6.26 4.13
N GLY A 136 8.30 6.14 4.20
CA GLY A 136 9.08 6.16 5.43
C GLY A 136 8.93 4.93 6.32
N LYS A 137 8.13 3.92 5.92
CA LYS A 137 7.98 2.67 6.67
C LYS A 137 8.68 1.51 5.97
N GLU A 138 9.04 0.53 6.79
CA GLU A 138 9.53 -0.77 6.33
C GLU A 138 8.45 -1.82 6.57
N GLU A 139 8.01 -2.47 5.51
CA GLU A 139 6.99 -3.52 5.54
C GLU A 139 7.65 -4.88 5.31
N SER A 140 7.37 -5.84 6.19
CA SER A 140 7.93 -7.18 6.09
C SER A 140 6.98 -8.13 5.34
N VAL A 141 7.49 -8.82 4.33
CA VAL A 141 6.71 -9.68 3.43
C VAL A 141 7.36 -11.05 3.40
N THR A 142 6.64 -12.08 3.83
CA THR A 142 7.14 -13.46 3.75
C THR A 142 6.40 -14.19 2.63
N ILE A 143 7.15 -14.63 1.62
CA ILE A 143 6.60 -15.36 0.49
C ILE A 143 6.69 -16.85 0.79
N THR A 144 5.53 -17.49 0.88
CA THR A 144 5.40 -18.94 1.02
C THR A 144 4.85 -19.55 -0.26
N PHE A 145 5.50 -20.61 -0.74
CA PHE A 145 5.00 -21.39 -1.87
C PHE A 145 4.07 -22.50 -1.37
N PRO A 146 3.01 -22.84 -2.11
CA PRO A 146 2.24 -24.04 -1.81
C PRO A 146 3.18 -25.26 -1.89
N THR A 147 3.31 -25.97 -0.77
CA THR A 147 3.90 -27.32 -0.77
C THR A 147 2.81 -28.26 -1.23
N ASP A 148 3.11 -29.12 -2.22
CA ASP A 148 2.22 -30.23 -2.56
C ASP A 148 2.03 -31.06 -1.30
N ALA A 149 0.84 -30.96 -0.70
CA ALA A 149 0.43 -31.93 0.29
C ALA A 149 0.33 -33.28 -0.42
N PRO A 150 0.89 -34.38 0.14
CA PRO A 150 0.64 -35.71 -0.39
C PRO A 150 -0.87 -35.90 -0.49
N ALA A 151 -1.35 -36.37 -1.64
CA ALA A 151 -2.77 -36.67 -1.82
C ALA A 151 -3.23 -37.56 -0.66
N PRO A 152 -4.34 -37.22 0.03
CA PRO A 152 -4.85 -38.07 1.10
C PRO A 152 -5.07 -39.48 0.54
N PRO A 153 -4.63 -40.54 1.24
CA PRO A 153 -4.82 -41.90 0.76
C PRO A 153 -6.31 -42.15 0.50
N PRO A 154 -6.66 -42.93 -0.55
CA PRO A 154 -8.04 -43.21 -0.87
C PRO A 154 -8.76 -43.75 0.38
N PRO A 155 -9.97 -43.25 0.68
CA PRO A 155 -10.68 -43.66 1.87
C PRO A 155 -10.91 -45.19 1.85
N PRO A 156 -10.64 -45.90 2.96
CA PRO A 156 -10.96 -47.32 3.05
C PRO A 156 -12.47 -47.54 2.88
N PRO A 157 -12.89 -48.69 2.33
CA PRO A 157 -14.29 -48.98 2.02
C PRO A 157 -15.16 -48.80 3.28
N SER A 158 -16.20 -47.97 3.14
CA SER A 158 -17.13 -47.61 4.21
C SER A 158 -17.79 -48.86 4.77
N THR A 159 -17.37 -49.25 5.97
CA THR A 159 -18.19 -50.15 6.80
C THR A 159 -19.29 -49.30 7.41
N THR A 160 -20.54 -49.64 7.12
CA THR A 160 -21.74 -49.00 7.64
C THR A 160 -21.70 -48.99 9.17
N LEU A 161 -21.45 -47.83 9.76
CA LEU A 161 -21.73 -47.55 11.17
C LEU A 161 -23.18 -47.04 11.31
N PRO A 162 -23.87 -47.37 12.41
CA PRO A 162 -25.26 -46.99 12.65
C PRO A 162 -25.40 -45.46 12.81
N PRO A 163 -26.63 -44.90 12.72
CA PRO A 163 -26.85 -43.47 12.58
C PRO A 163 -26.31 -42.71 13.79
N SER A 164 -25.28 -41.91 13.58
CA SER A 164 -24.76 -40.97 14.57
C SER A 164 -25.70 -39.76 14.68
N GLU A 165 -26.10 -39.50 15.91
CA GLU A 165 -26.91 -38.37 16.38
C GLU A 165 -26.32 -37.01 15.90
N PRO A 166 -27.16 -36.01 15.55
CA PRO A 166 -26.67 -34.75 15.01
C PRO A 166 -25.89 -33.96 16.07
N GLU A 167 -24.61 -33.71 15.81
CA GLU A 167 -23.82 -32.81 16.65
C GLU A 167 -24.36 -31.37 16.60
N PRO A 168 -24.38 -30.65 17.73
CA PRO A 168 -24.79 -29.27 17.78
C PRO A 168 -23.78 -28.40 17.03
N ARG A 169 -24.23 -27.79 15.93
CA ARG A 169 -23.48 -26.79 15.17
C ARG A 169 -23.16 -25.62 16.11
N SER A 170 -21.88 -25.29 16.25
CA SER A 170 -21.45 -24.21 17.15
C SER A 170 -21.82 -22.83 16.59
N ASP A 171 -22.73 -22.13 17.27
CA ASP A 171 -23.19 -20.75 17.02
C ASP A 171 -22.10 -19.67 17.16
N ARG A 172 -20.82 -20.05 17.26
CA ARG A 172 -19.72 -19.12 17.44
C ARG A 172 -19.32 -18.39 16.16
N ALA A 173 -19.72 -18.88 14.99
CA ALA A 173 -19.40 -18.26 13.70
C ALA A 173 -20.14 -16.93 13.46
N LEU A 174 -21.33 -16.75 14.06
CA LEU A 174 -22.13 -15.53 13.88
C LEU A 174 -21.58 -14.33 14.67
N TYR A 175 -20.94 -14.60 15.81
CA TYR A 175 -20.33 -13.55 16.65
C TYR A 175 -19.06 -12.92 16.04
N PHE A 176 -18.28 -13.68 15.26
CA PHE A 176 -17.09 -13.12 14.59
C PHE A 176 -17.43 -12.24 13.37
N VAL A 177 -18.61 -12.41 12.76
CA VAL A 177 -19.05 -11.56 11.64
C VAL A 177 -19.70 -10.25 12.13
N ALA A 178 -20.34 -10.25 13.31
CA ALA A 178 -20.91 -9.03 13.90
C ALA A 178 -19.88 -8.17 14.67
N GLY A 179 -18.80 -8.75 15.21
CA GLY A 179 -17.76 -8.00 15.94
C GLY A 179 -16.77 -7.23 15.06
N GLY A 180 -16.61 -7.61 13.78
CA GLY A 180 -15.64 -7.00 12.86
C GLY A 180 -16.11 -5.73 12.16
N LEU A 181 -17.42 -5.48 12.09
CA LEU A 181 -17.99 -4.36 11.32
C LEU A 181 -18.21 -3.07 12.13
N GLY A 182 -17.96 -3.09 13.45
CA GLY A 182 -18.03 -1.88 14.28
C GLY A 182 -16.74 -1.05 14.33
N LEU A 183 -15.57 -1.67 14.08
CA LEU A 183 -14.26 -1.01 14.24
C LEU A 183 -13.71 -0.39 12.94
N GLY A 184 -14.21 -0.79 11.76
CA GLY A 184 -13.79 -0.22 10.48
C GLY A 184 -14.43 1.14 10.14
N ALA A 185 -15.65 1.40 10.62
CA ALA A 185 -16.37 2.64 10.32
C ALA A 185 -15.86 3.85 11.13
N ILE A 186 -15.23 3.63 12.28
CA ILE A 186 -14.72 4.71 13.14
C ILE A 186 -13.33 5.19 12.63
N ALA A 187 -12.51 4.30 12.06
CA ALA A 187 -11.19 4.66 11.54
C ALA A 187 -11.25 5.57 10.30
N GLY A 188 -12.21 5.36 9.40
CA GLY A 188 -12.40 6.24 8.23
C GLY A 188 -12.91 7.64 8.59
N ALA A 189 -13.74 7.76 9.62
CA ALA A 189 -14.28 9.04 10.08
C ALA A 189 -13.23 9.93 10.76
N VAL A 190 -12.31 9.34 11.53
CA VAL A 190 -11.23 10.10 12.22
C VAL A 190 -10.23 10.70 11.22
N VAL A 191 -9.88 9.95 10.16
CA VAL A 191 -9.00 10.46 9.09
C VAL A 191 -9.70 11.59 8.31
N GLY A 192 -10.99 11.43 7.97
CA GLY A 192 -11.77 12.46 7.30
C GLY A 192 -11.84 13.78 8.06
N VAL A 193 -11.96 13.76 9.39
CA VAL A 193 -12.02 14.98 10.22
C VAL A 193 -10.68 15.73 10.25
N VAL A 194 -9.54 15.02 10.30
CA VAL A 194 -8.21 15.64 10.28
C VAL A 194 -7.91 16.30 8.93
N PHE A 195 -8.23 15.61 7.83
CA PHE A 195 -8.03 16.18 6.49
C PHE A 195 -9.05 17.28 6.14
N HIS A 196 -10.27 17.23 6.71
CA HIS A 196 -11.22 18.34 6.61
C HIS A 196 -10.74 19.60 7.35
N GLY A 197 -10.16 19.44 8.55
CA GLY A 197 -9.59 20.55 9.32
C GLY A 197 -8.41 21.25 8.62
N GLN A 198 -7.56 20.49 7.94
CA GLN A 198 -6.46 21.06 7.14
C GLN A 198 -6.98 21.81 5.89
N ALA A 199 -8.00 21.26 5.22
CA ALA A 199 -8.65 21.92 4.09
C ALA A 199 -9.35 23.23 4.48
N THR A 200 -9.98 23.30 5.67
CA THR A 200 -10.57 24.55 6.17
C THR A 200 -9.52 25.58 6.55
N SER A 201 -8.41 25.16 7.18
CA SER A 201 -7.32 26.08 7.54
C SER A 201 -6.64 26.70 6.31
N ALA A 202 -6.46 25.94 5.23
CA ALA A 202 -5.93 26.47 3.97
C ALA A 202 -6.88 27.48 3.30
N VAL A 203 -8.19 27.36 3.50
CA VAL A 203 -9.20 28.31 3.01
C VAL A 203 -9.23 29.58 3.84
N ASP A 204 -9.06 29.48 5.17
CA ASP A 204 -9.00 30.64 6.06
C ASP A 204 -7.70 31.44 5.86
N ASP A 205 -6.56 30.76 5.68
CA ASP A 205 -5.29 31.37 5.31
C ASP A 205 -5.37 32.08 3.95
N ALA A 206 -6.06 31.48 2.98
CA ALA A 206 -6.28 32.10 1.67
C ALA A 206 -7.20 33.34 1.72
N ARG A 207 -8.11 33.42 2.70
CA ARG A 207 -8.98 34.59 2.95
C ARG A 207 -8.27 35.71 3.71
N ALA A 208 -7.22 35.39 4.45
CA ALA A 208 -6.38 36.36 5.16
C ALA A 208 -5.40 37.11 4.24
N LEU A 209 -5.22 36.64 3.00
CA LEU A 209 -4.36 37.32 2.02
C LEU A 209 -5.05 38.54 1.39
N PRO A 210 -4.35 39.68 1.23
CA PRO A 210 -4.87 40.82 0.48
C PRO A 210 -5.12 40.43 -0.99
N ALA A 211 -6.05 41.11 -1.67
CA ALA A 211 -6.33 40.86 -3.08
C ALA A 211 -5.07 41.10 -3.93
N LEU A 212 -4.45 40.01 -4.38
CA LEU A 212 -3.19 39.99 -5.13
C LEU A 212 -3.46 39.66 -6.60
N ASP A 213 -2.98 40.50 -7.52
CA ASP A 213 -3.02 40.23 -8.96
C ASP A 213 -1.77 39.42 -9.38
N CYS A 214 -1.86 38.09 -9.28
CA CYS A 214 -0.75 37.17 -9.58
C CYS A 214 -0.62 36.81 -11.08
N ARG A 215 -1.07 37.69 -12.00
CA ARG A 215 -0.93 37.46 -13.45
C ARG A 215 0.49 37.61 -13.98
N SER A 216 1.37 38.37 -13.32
CA SER A 216 2.67 38.73 -13.92
C SER A 216 3.86 38.86 -12.96
N SER A 217 3.70 38.69 -11.65
CA SER A 217 4.80 38.83 -10.68
C SER A 217 5.16 37.52 -9.97
N ALA A 218 6.47 37.23 -9.92
CA ALA A 218 7.06 36.17 -9.10
C ALA A 218 7.34 36.70 -7.68
N SER A 219 6.33 37.32 -7.05
CA SER A 219 6.46 37.73 -5.65
C SER A 219 6.35 36.49 -4.73
N PRO A 220 7.04 36.50 -3.58
CA PRO A 220 6.91 35.44 -2.57
C PRO A 220 5.46 35.18 -2.15
N ASP A 221 4.62 36.22 -2.14
CA ASP A 221 3.20 36.12 -1.81
C ASP A 221 2.41 35.37 -2.88
N CYS A 222 2.77 35.51 -4.16
CA CYS A 222 2.14 34.77 -5.25
C CYS A 222 2.59 33.30 -5.31
N GLU A 223 3.83 32.99 -4.90
CA GLU A 223 4.28 31.62 -4.69
C GLU A 223 3.56 30.97 -3.51
N ARG A 224 3.42 31.69 -2.39
CA ARG A 224 2.66 31.20 -1.22
C ARG A 224 1.19 30.97 -1.55
N ALA A 225 0.58 31.86 -2.33
CA ALA A 225 -0.80 31.69 -2.80
C ALA A 225 -0.98 30.51 -3.77
N ARG A 226 0.05 30.16 -4.57
CA ARG A 226 0.03 28.95 -5.42
C ARG A 226 0.16 27.69 -4.58
N GLN A 227 1.09 27.65 -3.63
CA GLN A 227 1.24 26.52 -2.70
C GLN A 227 -0.05 26.25 -1.92
N LEU A 228 -0.70 27.30 -1.38
CA LEU A 228 -1.97 27.13 -0.66
C LEU A 228 -3.12 26.61 -1.55
N ARG A 229 -3.10 26.91 -2.86
CA ARG A 229 -4.06 26.35 -3.83
C ARG A 229 -3.77 24.88 -4.10
N ASP A 230 -2.50 24.53 -4.34
CA ASP A 230 -2.08 23.14 -4.57
C ASP A 230 -2.34 22.26 -3.34
N ASP A 231 -2.12 22.78 -2.14
CA ASP A 231 -2.43 22.12 -0.86
C ASP A 231 -3.94 21.88 -0.71
N ARG A 232 -4.77 22.88 -1.07
CA ARG A 232 -6.23 22.78 -1.05
C ARG A 232 -6.76 21.76 -2.06
N ASP A 233 -6.23 21.75 -3.28
CA ASP A 233 -6.66 20.83 -4.34
C ASP A 233 -6.24 19.39 -4.03
N SER A 234 -5.04 19.20 -3.48
CA SER A 234 -4.55 17.90 -3.02
C SER A 234 -5.37 17.36 -1.84
N ALA A 235 -5.67 18.22 -0.84
CA ALA A 235 -6.51 17.86 0.29
C ALA A 235 -7.96 17.56 -0.13
N GLY A 236 -8.51 18.33 -1.08
CA GLY A 236 -9.85 18.12 -1.63
C GLY A 236 -9.99 16.79 -2.38
N ASN A 237 -8.99 16.44 -3.20
CA ASN A 237 -8.96 15.17 -3.94
C ASN A 237 -8.82 13.97 -2.99
N LEU A 238 -7.98 14.08 -1.96
CA LEU A 238 -7.80 13.03 -0.94
C LEU A 238 -9.06 12.87 -0.07
N ALA A 239 -9.71 13.98 0.31
CA ALA A 239 -10.99 13.96 1.02
C ALA A 239 -12.10 13.33 0.15
N GLY A 240 -12.22 13.72 -1.11
CA GLY A 240 -13.17 13.15 -2.05
C GLY A 240 -13.01 11.63 -2.23
N ALA A 241 -11.76 11.17 -2.41
CA ALA A 241 -11.46 9.74 -2.48
C ALA A 241 -11.85 8.99 -1.20
N SER A 242 -11.65 9.61 -0.03
CA SER A 242 -12.01 9.01 1.26
C SER A 242 -13.53 8.86 1.45
N PHE A 243 -14.34 9.82 0.97
CA PHE A 243 -15.81 9.72 1.02
C PHE A 243 -16.36 8.64 0.08
N ILE A 244 -15.78 8.51 -1.12
CA ILE A 244 -16.16 7.45 -2.07
C ILE A 244 -15.84 6.07 -1.48
N ALA A 245 -14.65 5.91 -0.88
CA ALA A 245 -14.26 4.68 -0.20
C ALA A 245 -15.18 4.35 0.99
N ALA A 246 -15.52 5.35 1.81
CA ALA A 246 -16.44 5.17 2.94
C ALA A 246 -17.85 4.75 2.49
N GLY A 247 -18.37 5.37 1.42
CA GLY A 247 -19.68 5.02 0.86
C GLY A 247 -19.75 3.60 0.32
N ALA A 248 -18.69 3.14 -0.37
CA ALA A 248 -18.61 1.78 -0.88
C ALA A 248 -18.60 0.73 0.24
N LEU A 249 -17.89 1.00 1.34
CA LEU A 249 -17.85 0.12 2.51
C LEU A 249 -19.21 0.04 3.23
N ALA A 250 -19.92 1.16 3.36
CA ALA A 250 -21.25 1.19 3.97
C ALA A 250 -22.29 0.39 3.15
N ALA A 251 -22.25 0.52 1.82
CA ALA A 251 -23.14 -0.24 0.93
C ALA A 251 -22.86 -1.75 1.00
N GLY A 252 -21.58 -2.16 1.01
CA GLY A 252 -21.18 -3.56 1.14
C GLY A 252 -21.64 -4.18 2.47
N ALA A 253 -21.47 -3.46 3.58
CA ALA A 253 -21.95 -3.91 4.90
C ALA A 253 -23.48 -4.05 4.93
N GLY A 254 -24.21 -3.11 4.31
CA GLY A 254 -25.67 -3.18 4.18
C GLY A 254 -26.15 -4.41 3.40
N VAL A 255 -25.46 -4.77 2.30
CA VAL A 255 -25.78 -5.98 1.51
C VAL A 255 -25.52 -7.26 2.31
N VAL A 256 -24.39 -7.35 3.01
CA VAL A 256 -24.07 -8.52 3.85
C VAL A 256 -25.09 -8.68 4.98
N LEU A 257 -25.44 -7.58 5.66
CA LEU A 257 -26.46 -7.60 6.71
C LEU A 257 -27.84 -7.99 6.17
N PHE A 258 -28.23 -7.46 5.01
CA PHE A 258 -29.49 -7.80 4.36
C PHE A 258 -29.56 -9.29 3.99
N LEU A 259 -28.47 -9.87 3.48
CA LEU A 259 -28.39 -11.28 3.14
C LEU A 259 -28.40 -12.18 4.38
N ALA A 260 -27.69 -11.79 5.45
CA ALA A 260 -27.71 -12.50 6.73
C ALA A 260 -29.13 -12.52 7.35
N LEU A 261 -29.83 -11.39 7.33
CA LEU A 261 -31.22 -11.30 7.80
C LEU A 261 -32.21 -12.10 6.94
N ARG A 262 -31.88 -12.33 5.65
CA ARG A 262 -32.70 -13.17 4.75
C ARG A 262 -32.53 -14.67 5.01
N GLY A 263 -31.36 -15.09 5.49
CA GLY A 263 -31.04 -16.50 5.77
C GLY A 263 -31.71 -17.08 7.03
N HIS A 264 -32.25 -16.23 7.92
CA HIS A 264 -32.90 -16.66 9.16
C HIS A 264 -34.43 -16.82 9.07
N ARG A 265 -34.98 -17.08 7.86
CA ARG A 265 -36.44 -17.25 7.69
C ARG A 265 -36.94 -18.69 7.76
N ASP A 266 -36.07 -19.67 7.95
CA ASP A 266 -36.48 -21.07 8.01
C ASP A 266 -36.39 -21.67 9.42
N ALA A 267 -37.51 -22.30 9.81
CA ALA A 267 -37.74 -23.19 10.96
C ALA A 267 -38.16 -22.57 12.32
N ALA A 268 -39.28 -21.85 12.34
CA ALA A 268 -40.17 -21.91 13.52
C ALA A 268 -41.19 -23.04 13.30
N THR A 269 -40.99 -24.20 13.95
CA THR A 269 -41.98 -25.29 13.92
C THR A 269 -42.90 -25.17 15.13
N LEU A 270 -44.18 -24.90 14.89
CA LEU A 270 -45.18 -24.75 15.94
C LEU A 270 -45.91 -26.10 16.09
N SER A 271 -45.57 -26.86 17.12
CA SER A 271 -46.26 -28.13 17.41
C SER A 271 -47.38 -27.87 18.43
N PRO A 272 -48.67 -28.04 18.06
CA PRO A 272 -49.76 -27.98 19.03
C PRO A 272 -49.67 -29.19 19.97
N ARG A 273 -49.73 -28.96 21.29
CA ARG A 273 -49.93 -30.03 22.26
C ARG A 273 -51.36 -29.96 22.77
N ILE A 274 -52.10 -31.05 22.60
CA ILE A 274 -53.45 -31.20 23.13
C ILE A 274 -53.36 -32.13 24.33
N ALA A 275 -53.71 -31.62 25.52
CA ALA A 275 -53.91 -32.41 26.73
C ALA A 275 -55.33 -32.12 27.28
N PRO A 276 -55.99 -33.08 27.97
CA PRO A 276 -57.34 -32.86 28.46
C PRO A 276 -57.35 -31.73 29.50
N GLY A 277 -58.01 -30.61 29.18
CA GLY A 277 -58.23 -29.49 30.10
C GLY A 277 -57.33 -28.26 29.93
N LEU A 278 -56.25 -28.31 29.15
CA LEU A 278 -55.37 -27.15 28.88
C LEU A 278 -54.78 -27.24 27.45
N GLY A 279 -55.09 -26.24 26.62
CA GLY A 279 -54.47 -26.08 25.30
C GLY A 279 -53.27 -25.13 25.38
N GLY A 280 -52.10 -25.55 24.90
CA GLY A 280 -50.90 -24.71 24.82
C GLY A 280 -50.00 -25.13 23.66
N GLY A 281 -49.43 -24.14 22.97
CA GLY A 281 -48.43 -24.36 21.92
C GLY A 281 -47.01 -24.25 22.48
N ALA A 282 -46.12 -25.15 22.07
CA ALA A 282 -44.68 -24.99 22.31
C ALA A 282 -44.05 -24.38 21.06
N LEU A 283 -43.50 -23.17 21.20
CA LEU A 283 -42.68 -22.54 20.16
C LEU A 283 -41.24 -22.99 20.37
N ARG A 284 -40.69 -23.76 19.43
CA ARG A 284 -39.26 -24.06 19.40
C ARG A 284 -38.60 -23.15 18.37
N LEU A 285 -37.84 -22.19 18.86
CA LEU A 285 -36.95 -21.38 18.03
C LEU A 285 -35.60 -22.10 18.00
N SER A 286 -35.21 -22.56 16.82
CA SER A 286 -33.85 -23.02 16.58
C SER A 286 -33.06 -21.77 16.18
N PHE A 287 -32.25 -21.26 17.10
CA PHE A 287 -31.25 -20.24 16.78
C PHE A 287 -30.03 -20.90 16.14
#